data_AF-A0A0P4V2B8-F1
#
_entry.id   AF-A0A0P4V2B8-F1
#
_cell.length_a   1.000
_cell.length_b   1.000
_cell.length_c   1.000
_cell.angle_alpha   90.00
_cell.angle_beta   90.00
_cell.angle_gamma   90.00
#
_symmetry.space_group_name_H-M   'P 1'
#
loop_
_entity.id
_entity.type
_entity.pdbx_description
1 polymer ?
#
loop_
_entity_poly.entity_id
_entity_poly.type
_entity_poly.pdbx_seq_one_letter_code
_entity_poly.pdbx_strand_id
1 'polypeptide(L)'
;MFQIAIELALHDPLYEDFAIKFFEHTMWIAGAMDRIGDNHDELWDEEDGFFYDVLHFPDGHSTRLKVRSLVGLLSLMAVAVFPKEAFDRLPNFREAAQKFMMQHPELTHNVHLPNQLGERNRLMLSILNEHKLRRVLSYMLDESEFLSDYGIRSLSRHHLENPYRFNYGGQEYKVGYVPGDSTSGMFGGNSNWRGPIWMPVNLLLIRSLLQLYSYYGDNFKIEYPTGSGHQATLFEVTSSISERITSIFLRNEAGHRPLYGGTEKFQTDPYWRDLILFYEYFNGDNGAGVGASHQTGWTGCIARIIQALGYFTPETVMNTITPGELEKYRV
;
A
#
# COMPACT_ATOMS: atom_id res chain seq x y z
N MET A 1 -13.28 -6.32 2.73
CA MET A 1 -14.54 -7.11 2.83
C MET A 1 -14.48 -8.13 3.95
N PHE A 2 -13.53 -9.07 3.95
CA PHE A 2 -13.41 -10.07 5.01
C PHE A 2 -13.38 -9.46 6.43
N GLN A 3 -12.55 -8.45 6.68
CA GLN A 3 -12.52 -7.75 7.97
C GLN A 3 -13.88 -7.15 8.39
N ILE A 4 -14.64 -6.59 7.44
CA ILE A 4 -15.98 -6.05 7.68
C ILE A 4 -16.97 -7.17 8.01
N ALA A 5 -16.88 -8.32 7.34
CA ALA A 5 -17.75 -9.45 7.62
C ALA A 5 -17.49 -10.06 9.00
N ILE A 6 -16.23 -10.15 9.44
CA ILE A 6 -15.89 -10.55 10.82
C ILE A 6 -16.49 -9.56 11.82
N GLU A 7 -16.36 -8.25 11.58
CA GLU A 7 -16.95 -7.21 12.43
C GLU A 7 -18.47 -7.40 12.57
N LEU A 8 -19.17 -7.56 11.46
CA LEU A 8 -20.62 -7.75 11.47
C LEU A 8 -21.02 -9.07 12.16
N ALA A 9 -20.26 -10.14 11.94
CA ALA A 9 -20.53 -11.46 12.52
C ALA A 9 -20.42 -11.48 14.05
N LEU A 10 -19.61 -10.59 14.64
CA LEU A 10 -19.52 -10.44 16.09
C LEU A 10 -20.79 -9.87 16.73
N HIS A 11 -21.64 -9.20 15.94
CA HIS A 11 -22.91 -8.62 16.37
C HIS A 11 -24.11 -9.45 15.93
N ASP A 12 -24.06 -10.05 14.74
CA ASP A 12 -25.11 -10.90 14.18
C ASP A 12 -24.50 -12.15 13.53
N PRO A 13 -24.67 -13.35 14.12
CA PRO A 13 -24.09 -14.60 13.62
C PRO A 13 -24.47 -14.96 12.18
N LEU A 14 -25.55 -14.39 11.61
CA LEU A 14 -25.90 -14.60 10.20
C LEU A 14 -24.80 -14.11 9.24
N TYR A 15 -23.92 -13.22 9.70
CA TYR A 15 -22.77 -12.76 8.90
C TYR A 15 -21.58 -13.71 8.92
N GLU A 16 -21.58 -14.79 9.72
CA GLU A 16 -20.51 -15.81 9.67
C GLU A 16 -20.39 -16.43 8.26
N ASP A 17 -21.51 -16.68 7.57
CA ASP A 17 -21.50 -17.19 6.20
C ASP A 17 -20.78 -16.24 5.23
N PHE A 18 -20.93 -14.92 5.43
CA PHE A 18 -20.19 -13.93 4.66
C PHE A 18 -18.71 -13.89 5.04
N ALA A 19 -18.37 -14.05 6.32
CA ALA A 19 -16.98 -14.13 6.76
C ALA A 19 -16.27 -15.35 6.13
N ILE A 20 -16.93 -16.52 6.12
CA ILE A 20 -16.45 -17.73 5.46
C ILE A 20 -16.24 -17.46 3.97
N LYS A 21 -17.28 -16.98 3.27
CA LYS A 21 -17.19 -16.67 1.83
C LYS A 21 -16.04 -15.73 1.50
N PHE A 22 -15.88 -14.63 2.24
CA PHE A 22 -14.83 -13.66 1.95
C PHE A 22 -13.44 -14.15 2.33
N PHE A 23 -13.31 -15.00 3.35
CA PHE A 23 -12.06 -15.70 3.64
C PHE A 23 -11.66 -16.61 2.48
N GLU A 24 -12.55 -17.50 2.05
CA GLU A 24 -12.29 -18.42 0.93
C GLU A 24 -11.94 -17.67 -0.35
N HIS A 25 -12.71 -16.64 -0.70
CA HIS A 25 -12.42 -15.80 -1.86
C HIS A 25 -11.05 -15.13 -1.76
N THR A 26 -10.64 -14.65 -0.59
CA THR A 26 -9.31 -14.05 -0.38
C THR A 26 -8.22 -15.08 -0.61
N MET A 27 -8.41 -16.31 -0.11
CA MET A 27 -7.47 -17.41 -0.30
C MET A 27 -7.35 -17.84 -1.76
N TRP A 28 -8.47 -17.93 -2.49
CA TRP A 28 -8.46 -18.24 -3.93
C TRP A 28 -7.75 -17.16 -4.75
N ILE A 29 -8.00 -15.89 -4.46
CA ILE A 29 -7.33 -14.78 -5.14
C ILE A 29 -5.83 -14.81 -4.84
N ALA A 30 -5.44 -14.93 -3.57
CA ALA A 30 -4.04 -14.95 -3.17
C ALA A 30 -3.28 -16.15 -3.77
N GLY A 31 -3.90 -17.33 -3.77
CA GLY A 31 -3.32 -18.50 -4.43
C GLY A 31 -3.19 -18.33 -5.94
N ALA A 32 -4.13 -17.67 -6.61
CA ALA A 32 -4.02 -17.37 -8.05
C ALA A 32 -2.93 -16.33 -8.38
N MET A 33 -2.68 -15.39 -7.47
CA MET A 33 -1.62 -14.39 -7.65
C MET A 33 -0.21 -14.99 -7.61
N ASP A 34 -0.03 -16.12 -6.90
CA ASP A 34 1.28 -16.66 -6.54
C ASP A 34 1.19 -18.15 -6.20
N ARG A 35 1.05 -18.95 -7.26
CA ARG A 35 0.84 -20.40 -7.17
C ARG A 35 2.13 -21.11 -6.77
N ILE A 36 2.00 -22.22 -6.07
CA ILE A 36 3.14 -23.10 -5.76
C ILE A 36 3.64 -23.74 -7.07
N GLY A 37 4.95 -23.78 -7.26
CA GLY A 37 5.61 -24.37 -8.42
C GLY A 37 6.23 -23.33 -9.35
N ASP A 38 6.77 -23.78 -10.47
CA ASP A 38 7.29 -22.90 -11.53
C ASP A 38 6.15 -22.65 -12.53
N ASN A 39 5.42 -21.54 -12.35
CA ASN A 39 4.34 -21.16 -13.27
C ASN A 39 4.72 -19.88 -14.03
N HIS A 40 4.42 -19.86 -15.33
CA HIS A 40 4.79 -18.73 -16.20
C HIS A 40 3.78 -17.58 -16.20
N ASP A 41 2.75 -17.65 -15.35
CA ASP A 41 1.60 -16.74 -15.33
C ASP A 41 1.22 -16.25 -13.91
N GLU A 42 2.06 -16.52 -12.91
CA GLU A 42 1.91 -15.96 -11.57
C GLU A 42 2.45 -14.52 -11.51
N LEU A 43 1.83 -13.67 -10.70
CA LEU A 43 2.14 -12.25 -10.61
C LEU A 43 3.44 -11.99 -9.85
N TRP A 44 3.77 -12.85 -8.88
CA TRP A 44 5.01 -12.77 -8.13
C TRP A 44 6.19 -13.22 -8.99
N ASP A 45 7.26 -12.44 -9.01
CA ASP A 45 8.54 -12.82 -9.60
C ASP A 45 9.53 -13.11 -8.46
N GLU A 46 9.97 -14.36 -8.32
CA GLU A 46 10.85 -14.78 -7.22
C GLU A 46 12.28 -14.24 -7.39
N GLU A 47 12.73 -13.96 -8.61
CA GLU A 47 14.06 -13.39 -8.86
C GLU A 47 14.10 -11.93 -8.38
N ASP A 48 13.14 -11.13 -8.81
CA ASP A 48 13.05 -9.71 -8.44
C ASP A 48 12.50 -9.54 -7.01
N GLY A 49 11.60 -10.39 -6.55
CA GLY A 49 10.95 -10.25 -5.26
C GLY A 49 9.86 -9.18 -5.26
N PHE A 50 9.15 -9.09 -6.38
CA PHE A 50 8.16 -8.06 -6.62
C PHE A 50 6.98 -8.62 -7.42
N PHE A 51 5.82 -7.99 -7.28
CA PHE A 51 4.63 -8.34 -8.05
C PHE A 51 4.55 -7.51 -9.33
N TYR A 52 4.23 -8.18 -10.44
CA TYR A 52 4.06 -7.60 -11.76
C TYR A 52 2.74 -8.05 -12.40
N ASP A 53 2.22 -7.24 -13.32
CA ASP A 53 1.12 -7.67 -14.17
C ASP A 53 1.58 -8.77 -15.13
N VAL A 54 0.67 -9.69 -15.46
CA VAL A 54 0.91 -10.76 -16.43
C VAL A 54 0.06 -10.53 -17.67
N LEU A 55 0.71 -10.54 -18.83
CA LEU A 55 0.04 -10.49 -20.13
C LEU A 55 -0.16 -11.91 -20.65
N HIS A 56 -1.41 -12.28 -20.91
CA HIS A 56 -1.79 -13.53 -21.56
C HIS A 56 -2.01 -13.33 -23.06
N PHE A 57 -1.43 -14.19 -23.87
CA PHE A 57 -1.56 -14.15 -25.33
C PHE A 57 -2.59 -15.15 -25.86
N PRO A 58 -3.16 -14.93 -27.07
CA PRO A 58 -4.18 -15.81 -27.65
C PRO A 58 -3.73 -17.26 -27.91
N ASP A 59 -2.42 -17.49 -28.03
CA ASP A 59 -1.80 -18.82 -28.21
C ASP A 59 -1.49 -19.52 -26.88
N GLY A 60 -1.85 -18.90 -25.75
CA GLY A 60 -1.77 -19.49 -24.41
C GLY A 60 -0.46 -19.22 -23.66
N HIS A 61 0.55 -18.57 -24.29
CA HIS A 61 1.73 -18.14 -23.53
C HIS A 61 1.42 -16.91 -22.68
N SER A 62 2.21 -16.70 -21.64
CA SER A 62 2.09 -15.58 -20.72
C SER A 62 3.46 -14.97 -20.45
N THR A 63 3.50 -13.67 -20.15
CA THR A 63 4.73 -12.98 -19.78
C THR A 63 4.47 -11.92 -18.73
N ARG A 64 5.40 -11.77 -17.79
CA ARG A 64 5.36 -10.69 -16.79
C ARG A 64 5.77 -9.37 -17.43
N LEU A 65 4.95 -8.35 -17.22
CA LEU A 65 5.28 -6.96 -17.54
C LEU A 65 6.11 -6.40 -16.39
N LYS A 66 7.45 -6.48 -16.47
CA LYS A 66 8.41 -6.04 -15.44
C LYS A 66 8.47 -4.51 -15.28
N VAL A 67 7.33 -3.91 -15.00
CA VAL A 67 7.12 -2.50 -14.68
C VAL A 67 6.93 -2.40 -13.17
N ARG A 68 7.94 -1.89 -12.47
CA ARG A 68 7.90 -1.62 -11.02
C ARG A 68 7.00 -0.42 -10.76
N SER A 69 5.70 -0.69 -10.69
CA SER A 69 4.67 0.30 -10.44
C SER A 69 4.03 0.12 -9.06
N LEU A 70 3.24 1.11 -8.67
CA LEU A 70 2.40 1.08 -7.48
C LEU A 70 1.48 -0.14 -7.42
N VAL A 71 1.12 -0.73 -8.57
CA VAL A 71 0.31 -1.96 -8.64
C VAL A 71 0.99 -3.10 -7.88
N GLY A 72 2.30 -3.27 -8.02
CA GLY A 72 3.05 -4.28 -7.28
C GLY A 72 3.07 -4.03 -5.76
N LEU A 73 3.00 -2.75 -5.36
CA LEU A 73 2.90 -2.35 -3.95
C LEU A 73 1.50 -2.50 -3.36
N LEU A 74 0.44 -2.68 -4.17
CA LEU A 74 -0.92 -2.91 -3.66
C LEU A 74 -1.01 -4.17 -2.79
N SER A 75 -0.08 -5.11 -2.98
CA SER A 75 0.07 -6.30 -2.15
C SER A 75 0.23 -5.97 -0.66
N LEU A 76 0.90 -4.87 -0.33
CA LEU A 76 1.07 -4.39 1.05
C LEU A 76 -0.28 -4.02 1.70
N MET A 77 -1.28 -3.65 0.90
CA MET A 77 -2.60 -3.20 1.38
C MET A 77 -3.58 -4.33 1.63
N ALA A 78 -3.29 -5.52 1.13
CA ALA A 78 -4.11 -6.71 1.31
C ALA A 78 -3.80 -7.40 2.64
N VAL A 79 -3.94 -6.63 3.74
CA VAL A 79 -3.69 -7.06 5.11
C VAL A 79 -4.90 -6.77 6.00
N ALA A 80 -5.24 -7.72 6.87
CA ALA A 80 -6.20 -7.55 7.95
C ALA A 80 -5.64 -8.18 9.24
N VAL A 81 -5.77 -7.45 10.35
CA VAL A 81 -5.30 -7.88 11.67
C VAL A 81 -6.49 -7.95 12.61
N PHE A 82 -6.51 -8.99 13.45
CA PHE A 82 -7.63 -9.34 14.31
C PHE A 82 -7.13 -9.67 15.74
N PRO A 83 -7.78 -9.23 16.82
CA PRO A 83 -7.68 -9.88 18.13
C PRO A 83 -8.13 -11.34 18.01
N LYS A 84 -7.42 -12.25 18.68
CA LYS A 84 -7.75 -13.67 18.68
C LYS A 84 -9.18 -13.93 19.15
N GLU A 85 -9.65 -13.13 20.11
CA GLU A 85 -10.98 -13.24 20.72
C GLU A 85 -12.11 -13.06 19.70
N ALA A 86 -11.88 -12.34 18.61
CA ALA A 86 -12.86 -12.22 17.53
C ALA A 86 -13.13 -13.59 16.88
N PHE A 87 -12.09 -14.40 16.69
CA PHE A 87 -12.23 -15.71 16.06
C PHE A 87 -12.77 -16.75 17.06
N ASP A 88 -12.45 -16.61 18.35
CA ASP A 88 -13.01 -17.47 19.40
C ASP A 88 -14.54 -17.31 19.55
N ARG A 89 -15.07 -16.13 19.23
CA ARG A 89 -16.52 -15.82 19.25
C ARG A 89 -17.28 -16.28 18.00
N LEU A 90 -16.58 -16.72 16.96
CA LEU A 90 -17.15 -17.12 15.66
C LEU A 90 -16.79 -18.58 15.34
N PRO A 91 -17.36 -19.55 16.07
CA PRO A 91 -16.98 -20.96 15.97
C PRO A 91 -17.27 -21.57 14.60
N ASN A 92 -18.35 -21.16 13.92
CA ASN A 92 -18.69 -21.71 12.60
C ASN A 92 -17.68 -21.25 11.56
N PHE A 93 -17.34 -19.96 11.58
CA PHE A 93 -16.27 -19.41 10.76
C PHE A 93 -14.94 -20.11 11.03
N ARG A 94 -14.55 -20.28 12.31
CA ARG A 94 -13.29 -20.91 12.69
C ARG A 94 -13.20 -22.35 12.18
N GLU A 95 -14.25 -23.15 12.37
CA GLU A 95 -14.29 -24.54 11.89
C GLU A 95 -14.20 -24.59 10.36
N ALA A 96 -14.98 -23.75 9.66
CA ALA A 96 -14.98 -23.69 8.21
C ALA A 96 -13.61 -23.25 7.64
N ALA A 97 -13.00 -22.21 8.20
CA ALA A 97 -11.68 -21.73 7.79
C ALA A 97 -10.59 -22.81 8.00
N GLN A 98 -10.61 -23.50 9.15
CA GLN A 98 -9.70 -24.61 9.41
C GLN A 98 -9.88 -25.75 8.42
N LYS A 99 -11.13 -26.14 8.16
CA LYS A 99 -11.48 -27.17 7.18
C LYS A 99 -11.01 -26.79 5.77
N PHE A 100 -11.26 -25.55 5.35
CA PHE A 100 -10.82 -25.03 4.06
C PHE A 100 -9.29 -25.10 3.91
N MET A 101 -8.54 -24.61 4.90
CA MET A 101 -7.06 -24.65 4.86
C MET A 101 -6.51 -26.09 4.81
N MET A 102 -7.15 -27.05 5.49
CA MET A 102 -6.76 -28.46 5.41
C MET A 102 -7.07 -29.09 4.05
N GLN A 103 -8.15 -28.65 3.40
CA GLN A 103 -8.58 -29.16 2.09
C GLN A 103 -7.81 -28.53 0.94
N HIS A 104 -7.26 -27.33 1.13
CA HIS A 104 -6.58 -26.53 0.12
C HIS A 104 -5.15 -26.11 0.53
N PRO A 105 -4.26 -27.06 0.88
CA PRO A 105 -2.90 -26.72 1.29
C PRO A 105 -2.12 -25.93 0.23
N GLU A 106 -2.44 -26.10 -1.05
CA GLU A 106 -1.86 -25.39 -2.19
C GLU A 106 -2.06 -23.86 -2.15
N LEU A 107 -3.11 -23.37 -1.47
CA LEU A 107 -3.41 -21.94 -1.36
C LEU A 107 -2.74 -21.26 -0.15
N THR A 108 -2.11 -22.05 0.72
CA THR A 108 -1.69 -21.57 2.06
C THR A 108 -0.22 -21.20 2.17
N HIS A 109 0.63 -21.70 1.26
CA HIS A 109 2.08 -21.68 1.45
C HIS A 109 2.68 -20.27 1.40
N ASN A 110 2.19 -19.43 0.49
CA ASN A 110 2.81 -18.13 0.22
C ASN A 110 2.13 -16.95 0.91
N VAL A 111 1.05 -17.20 1.66
CA VAL A 111 0.29 -16.19 2.37
C VAL A 111 0.58 -16.24 3.87
N HIS A 112 0.37 -15.12 4.56
CA HIS A 112 0.33 -15.13 6.01
C HIS A 112 -1.07 -15.49 6.48
N LEU A 113 -1.21 -16.66 7.09
CA LEU A 113 -2.48 -17.15 7.62
C LEU A 113 -2.74 -16.66 9.06
N PRO A 114 -4.01 -16.53 9.47
CA PRO A 114 -4.38 -16.15 10.83
C PRO A 114 -4.26 -17.34 11.79
N ASN A 115 -3.11 -18.02 11.80
CA ASN A 115 -2.77 -19.14 12.67
C ASN A 115 -1.50 -18.90 13.49
N GLN A 116 -0.78 -17.81 13.24
CA GLN A 116 0.35 -17.34 14.03
C GLN A 116 -0.08 -16.15 14.89
N LEU A 117 0.39 -16.14 16.14
CA LEU A 117 0.15 -15.04 17.06
C LEU A 117 1.25 -13.99 16.88
N GLY A 118 0.84 -12.77 16.57
CA GLY A 118 1.67 -11.59 16.69
C GLY A 118 1.57 -10.99 18.09
N GLU A 119 1.99 -9.73 18.19
CA GLU A 119 1.89 -8.95 19.40
C GLU A 119 0.46 -8.92 19.96
N ARG A 120 0.35 -9.02 21.30
CA ARG A 120 -0.93 -9.05 22.02
C ARG A 120 -1.89 -10.11 21.51
N ASN A 121 -1.35 -11.28 21.12
CA ASN A 121 -2.11 -12.42 20.59
C ASN A 121 -2.94 -12.08 19.34
N ARG A 122 -2.52 -11.11 18.53
CA ARG A 122 -3.23 -10.78 17.29
C ARG A 122 -2.98 -11.85 16.23
N LEU A 123 -3.98 -12.07 15.39
CA LEU A 123 -3.91 -12.88 14.18
C LEU A 123 -3.88 -11.94 12.97
N MET A 124 -3.24 -12.36 11.89
CA MET A 124 -3.20 -11.60 10.65
C MET A 124 -3.57 -12.48 9.47
N LEU A 125 -4.30 -11.91 8.50
CA LEU A 125 -4.40 -12.45 7.16
C LEU A 125 -3.73 -11.44 6.21
N SER A 126 -2.72 -11.88 5.48
CA SER A 126 -2.00 -11.05 4.51
C SER A 126 -1.58 -11.88 3.31
N ILE A 127 -1.64 -11.31 2.11
CA ILE A 127 -1.12 -11.99 0.91
C ILE A 127 0.41 -12.08 0.92
N LEU A 128 1.07 -11.24 1.72
CA LEU A 128 2.51 -11.27 1.93
C LEU A 128 2.81 -11.99 3.24
N ASN A 129 3.62 -13.06 3.17
CA ASN A 129 4.35 -13.55 4.33
C ASN A 129 5.52 -12.60 4.69
N GLU A 130 6.18 -12.82 5.83
CA GLU A 130 7.25 -11.91 6.31
C GLU A 130 8.40 -11.78 5.30
N HIS A 131 8.81 -12.89 4.66
CA HIS A 131 9.87 -12.88 3.66
C HIS A 131 9.52 -11.97 2.47
N LYS A 132 8.34 -12.15 1.88
CA LYS A 132 7.87 -11.31 0.76
C LYS A 132 7.66 -9.86 1.19
N LEU A 133 7.14 -9.64 2.40
CA LEU A 133 6.97 -8.31 2.96
C LEU A 133 8.28 -7.53 2.99
N ARG A 134 9.37 -8.15 3.48
CA ARG A 134 10.71 -7.52 3.50
C ARG A 134 11.20 -7.15 2.10
N ARG A 135 11.02 -8.05 1.12
CA ARG A 135 11.43 -7.81 -0.27
C ARG A 135 10.66 -6.65 -0.89
N VAL A 136 9.33 -6.64 -0.77
CA VAL A 136 8.50 -5.54 -1.31
C VAL A 136 8.79 -4.20 -0.62
N LEU A 137 8.98 -4.20 0.71
CA LEU A 137 9.35 -3.00 1.46
C LEU A 137 10.73 -2.46 1.03
N SER A 138 11.69 -3.32 0.71
CA SER A 138 13.02 -2.87 0.26
C SER A 138 12.94 -2.01 -1.00
N TYR A 139 12.03 -2.32 -1.93
CA TYR A 139 11.75 -1.45 -3.09
C TYR A 139 11.01 -0.19 -2.69
N MET A 140 9.94 -0.30 -1.88
CA MET A 140 9.11 0.84 -1.51
C MET A 140 9.91 1.94 -0.77
N LEU A 141 10.89 1.52 0.04
CA LEU A 141 11.68 2.38 0.93
C LEU A 141 13.02 2.81 0.32
N ASP A 142 13.30 2.47 -0.95
CA ASP A 142 14.49 2.90 -1.67
C ASP A 142 14.27 4.22 -2.41
N GLU A 143 15.15 5.20 -2.18
CA GLU A 143 15.06 6.55 -2.75
C GLU A 143 15.33 6.60 -4.27
N SER A 144 16.06 5.61 -4.79
CA SER A 144 16.29 5.38 -6.22
C SER A 144 15.13 4.65 -6.90
N GLU A 145 14.17 4.13 -6.11
CA GLU A 145 12.97 3.46 -6.58
C GLU A 145 11.73 4.31 -6.23
N PHE A 146 10.99 3.96 -5.19
CA PHE A 146 9.68 4.53 -4.89
C PHE A 146 9.69 5.64 -3.84
N LEU A 147 10.68 5.69 -2.94
CA LEU A 147 10.71 6.64 -1.83
C LEU A 147 11.14 8.03 -2.29
N SER A 148 10.23 8.98 -2.25
CA SER A 148 10.47 10.39 -2.55
C SER A 148 10.57 11.21 -1.26
N ASP A 149 11.17 12.40 -1.35
CA ASP A 149 11.09 13.45 -0.34
C ASP A 149 9.66 13.90 -0.04
N TYR A 150 8.72 13.53 -0.92
CA TYR A 150 7.33 13.95 -0.85
C TYR A 150 6.34 12.78 -0.65
N GLY A 151 6.81 11.53 -0.52
CA GLY A 151 5.95 10.34 -0.35
C GLY A 151 6.36 9.16 -1.23
N ILE A 152 5.42 8.27 -1.54
CA ILE A 152 5.65 7.09 -2.39
C ILE A 152 5.20 7.38 -3.82
N ARG A 153 6.13 7.25 -4.78
CA ARG A 153 5.92 7.43 -6.22
C ARG A 153 5.01 6.34 -6.78
N SER A 154 4.26 6.65 -7.84
CA SER A 154 3.40 5.67 -8.51
C SER A 154 4.15 4.72 -9.46
N LEU A 155 5.38 5.06 -9.83
CA LEU A 155 6.30 4.24 -10.61
C LEU A 155 7.69 4.42 -10.03
N SER A 156 8.45 3.34 -9.96
CA SER A 156 9.85 3.40 -9.55
C SER A 156 10.64 4.35 -10.44
N ARG A 157 11.47 5.18 -9.80
CA ARG A 157 12.44 6.05 -10.44
C ARG A 157 13.52 5.28 -11.19
N HIS A 158 13.72 3.99 -10.91
CA HIS A 158 14.57 3.09 -11.71
C HIS A 158 14.26 3.16 -13.21
N HIS A 159 12.99 3.32 -13.56
CA HIS A 159 12.52 3.41 -14.95
C HIS A 159 12.84 4.75 -15.64
N LEU A 160 13.54 5.67 -14.98
CA LEU A 160 14.12 6.85 -15.61
C LEU A 160 15.27 6.45 -16.52
N GLU A 161 16.25 5.72 -15.96
CA GLU A 161 17.43 5.23 -16.68
C GLU A 161 17.16 3.88 -17.37
N ASN A 162 16.24 3.08 -16.81
CA ASN A 162 15.93 1.72 -17.28
C ASN A 162 14.44 1.59 -17.64
N PRO A 163 13.96 2.31 -18.68
CA PRO A 163 12.56 2.22 -19.07
C PRO A 163 12.23 0.78 -19.51
N TYR A 164 11.08 0.29 -19.07
CA TYR A 164 10.59 -1.02 -19.51
C TYR A 164 10.20 -0.96 -20.99
N ARG A 165 10.64 -1.97 -21.75
CA ARG A 165 10.43 -2.08 -23.20
C ARG A 165 9.78 -3.42 -23.50
N PHE A 166 8.71 -3.40 -24.27
CA PHE A 166 7.99 -4.58 -24.69
C PHE A 166 7.77 -4.54 -26.21
N ASN A 167 8.26 -5.56 -26.92
CA ASN A 167 8.16 -5.64 -28.38
C ASN A 167 7.04 -6.61 -28.77
N TYR A 168 6.05 -6.13 -29.51
CA TYR A 168 4.96 -6.96 -30.00
C TYR A 168 4.45 -6.48 -31.37
N GLY A 169 4.25 -7.41 -32.30
CA GLY A 169 3.73 -7.10 -33.64
C GLY A 169 4.60 -6.13 -34.45
N GLY A 170 5.92 -6.13 -34.22
CA GLY A 170 6.86 -5.21 -34.88
C GLY A 170 6.87 -3.78 -34.30
N GLN A 171 6.16 -3.54 -33.19
CA GLN A 171 6.13 -2.27 -32.48
C GLN A 171 6.77 -2.40 -31.10
N GLU A 172 7.54 -1.39 -30.70
CA GLU A 172 8.05 -1.24 -29.32
C GLU A 172 7.06 -0.39 -28.50
N TYR A 173 6.69 -0.91 -27.32
CA TYR A 173 5.98 -0.20 -26.27
C TYR A 173 6.96 0.12 -25.15
N LYS A 174 6.96 1.38 -24.68
CA LYS A 174 7.91 1.87 -23.68
C LYS A 174 7.19 2.50 -22.49
N VAL A 175 7.55 2.07 -21.29
CA VAL A 175 7.12 2.70 -20.03
C VAL A 175 8.35 3.25 -19.32
N GLY A 176 8.42 4.57 -19.19
CA GLY A 176 9.48 5.27 -18.47
C GLY A 176 8.93 6.17 -17.36
N TYR A 177 9.79 6.47 -16.40
CA TYR A 177 9.50 7.38 -15.30
C TYR A 177 9.29 8.82 -15.78
N VAL A 178 8.18 9.40 -15.36
CA VAL A 178 7.74 10.78 -15.64
C VAL A 178 7.12 11.31 -14.36
N PRO A 179 7.81 12.18 -13.61
CA PRO A 179 7.39 12.56 -12.27
C PRO A 179 6.20 13.53 -12.23
N GLY A 180 5.91 14.27 -13.31
CA GLY A 180 4.89 15.32 -13.39
C GLY A 180 3.81 15.06 -14.44
N ASP A 181 3.57 16.02 -15.35
CA ASP A 181 2.61 15.87 -16.45
C ASP A 181 2.96 14.70 -17.38
N SER A 182 1.94 14.06 -17.97
CA SER A 182 2.17 12.97 -18.91
C SER A 182 2.87 13.48 -20.17
N THR A 183 3.85 12.70 -20.65
CA THR A 183 4.51 12.93 -21.94
C THR A 183 3.78 12.32 -23.14
N SER A 184 2.58 11.75 -22.95
CA SER A 184 1.77 11.15 -24.00
C SER A 184 0.30 11.54 -23.88
N GLY A 185 -0.43 11.54 -25.00
CA GLY A 185 -1.86 11.85 -25.04
C GLY A 185 -2.79 10.73 -24.50
N MET A 186 -2.22 9.63 -24.00
CA MET A 186 -3.01 8.56 -23.38
C MET A 186 -3.76 9.10 -22.15
N PHE A 187 -5.02 8.72 -21.96
CA PHE A 187 -5.88 9.23 -20.88
C PHE A 187 -6.06 10.77 -20.86
N GLY A 188 -6.06 11.40 -22.04
CA GLY A 188 -6.32 12.83 -22.16
C GLY A 188 -5.11 13.73 -21.84
N GLY A 189 -3.91 13.16 -21.70
CA GLY A 189 -2.64 13.90 -21.60
C GLY A 189 -2.35 14.56 -20.25
N ASN A 190 -3.36 14.79 -19.40
CA ASN A 190 -3.21 15.51 -18.13
C ASN A 190 -3.16 14.60 -16.89
N SER A 191 -3.43 13.31 -17.02
CA SER A 191 -3.35 12.35 -15.90
C SER A 191 -2.14 11.43 -16.09
N ASN A 192 -1.37 11.22 -15.02
CA ASN A 192 -0.13 10.45 -15.09
C ASN A 192 0.07 9.55 -13.86
N TRP A 193 0.31 8.26 -14.12
CA TRP A 193 0.62 7.24 -13.12
C TRP A 193 2.06 6.74 -13.22
N ARG A 194 2.91 7.39 -14.02
CA ARG A 194 4.29 6.95 -14.31
C ARG A 194 5.34 7.63 -13.45
N GLY A 195 5.03 7.95 -12.20
CA GLY A 195 5.97 8.58 -11.28
C GLY A 195 5.39 9.53 -10.24
N PRO A 196 4.27 10.22 -10.50
CA PRO A 196 3.72 11.14 -9.51
C PRO A 196 3.28 10.47 -8.21
N ILE A 197 3.11 11.28 -7.17
CA ILE A 197 2.62 10.88 -5.85
C ILE A 197 1.11 11.11 -5.81
N TRP A 198 0.39 10.04 -5.51
CA TRP A 198 -1.06 10.04 -5.40
C TRP A 198 -1.47 9.91 -3.93
N MET A 199 -2.15 10.95 -3.43
CA MET A 199 -2.53 11.06 -2.02
C MET A 199 -3.36 9.86 -1.52
N PRO A 200 -4.38 9.37 -2.25
CA PRO A 200 -5.22 8.28 -1.75
C PRO A 200 -4.44 6.99 -1.58
N VAL A 201 -3.51 6.71 -2.50
CA VAL A 201 -2.74 5.48 -2.43
C VAL A 201 -1.70 5.55 -1.31
N ASN A 202 -1.07 6.70 -1.12
CA ASN A 202 -0.17 6.93 0.01
C ASN A 202 -0.90 6.79 1.36
N LEU A 203 -2.14 7.27 1.48
CA LEU A 203 -2.98 7.04 2.66
C LEU A 203 -3.21 5.54 2.91
N LEU A 204 -3.50 4.77 1.87
CA LEU A 204 -3.71 3.32 2.00
C LEU A 204 -2.42 2.59 2.39
N LEU A 205 -1.25 2.98 1.86
CA LEU A 205 0.04 2.44 2.28
C LEU A 205 0.30 2.74 3.77
N ILE A 206 0.14 4.00 4.20
CA ILE A 206 0.26 4.41 5.61
C ILE A 206 -0.63 3.55 6.50
N ARG A 207 -1.92 3.40 6.15
CA ARG A 207 -2.86 2.56 6.90
C ARG A 207 -2.34 1.12 7.02
N SER A 208 -1.81 0.58 5.94
CA SER A 208 -1.37 -0.81 5.88
C SER A 208 -0.11 -1.04 6.71
N LEU A 209 0.84 -0.10 6.69
CA LEU A 209 2.02 -0.13 7.55
C LEU A 209 1.64 -0.06 9.04
N LEU A 210 0.65 0.76 9.42
CA LEU A 210 0.13 0.76 10.79
C LEU A 210 -0.54 -0.57 11.17
N GLN A 211 -1.27 -1.21 10.26
CA GLN A 211 -1.85 -2.53 10.51
C GLN A 211 -0.76 -3.58 10.70
N LEU A 212 0.25 -3.60 9.84
CA LEU A 212 1.41 -4.49 9.98
C LEU A 212 2.16 -4.23 11.28
N TYR A 213 2.39 -2.96 11.66
CA TYR A 213 2.98 -2.61 12.95
C TYR A 213 2.12 -3.12 14.12
N SER A 214 0.80 -3.02 14.03
CA SER A 214 -0.09 -3.52 15.06
C SER A 214 0.02 -5.05 15.27
N TYR A 215 0.48 -5.80 14.27
CA TYR A 215 0.72 -7.23 14.37
C TYR A 215 2.16 -7.55 14.83
N TYR A 216 3.17 -6.92 14.22
CA TYR A 216 4.58 -7.25 14.48
C TYR A 216 5.21 -6.49 15.66
N GLY A 217 4.68 -5.32 16.03
CA GLY A 217 5.28 -4.39 16.97
C GLY A 217 6.73 -4.02 16.60
N ASP A 218 7.56 -3.87 17.64
CA ASP A 218 8.96 -3.44 17.50
C ASP A 218 9.90 -4.57 17.04
N ASN A 219 9.40 -5.81 16.95
CA ASN A 219 10.18 -6.98 16.56
C ASN A 219 10.46 -7.01 15.06
N PHE A 220 9.57 -6.46 14.24
CA PHE A 220 9.84 -6.29 12.82
C PHE A 220 10.55 -4.96 12.58
N LYS A 221 11.82 -5.05 12.20
CA LYS A 221 12.62 -3.93 11.72
C LYS A 221 12.98 -4.10 10.25
N ILE A 222 13.03 -2.99 9.54
CA ILE A 222 13.44 -2.91 8.14
C ILE A 222 14.37 -1.72 7.96
N GLU A 223 15.26 -1.79 6.99
CA GLU A 223 16.15 -0.68 6.67
C GLU A 223 15.35 0.51 6.12
N TYR A 224 15.61 1.72 6.62
CA TYR A 224 14.94 2.93 6.17
C TYR A 224 15.87 4.16 6.23
N PRO A 225 16.09 4.84 5.09
CA PRO A 225 15.83 4.37 3.73
C PRO A 225 16.58 3.07 3.41
N THR A 226 16.13 2.31 2.41
CA THR A 226 16.86 1.13 1.93
C THR A 226 18.30 1.50 1.56
N GLY A 227 19.28 0.70 1.99
CA GLY A 227 20.71 0.96 1.77
C GLY A 227 21.38 1.93 2.76
N SER A 228 20.67 2.46 3.75
CA SER A 228 21.22 3.40 4.75
C SER A 228 21.94 2.75 5.95
N GLY A 229 21.75 1.45 6.18
CA GLY A 229 22.13 0.72 7.38
C GLY A 229 21.25 1.01 8.61
N HIS A 230 20.34 1.98 8.55
CA HIS A 230 19.49 2.36 9.66
C HIS A 230 18.25 1.46 9.73
N GLN A 231 18.10 0.73 10.84
CA GLN A 231 16.95 -0.14 11.07
C GLN A 231 15.84 0.61 11.80
N ALA A 232 14.65 0.61 11.21
CA ALA A 232 13.46 1.26 11.74
C ALA A 232 12.29 0.27 11.88
N THR A 233 11.44 0.50 12.85
CA THR A 233 10.13 -0.16 12.98
C THR A 233 9.17 0.34 11.91
N LEU A 234 8.10 -0.42 11.66
CA LEU A 234 7.05 0.02 10.73
C LEU A 234 6.34 1.30 11.19
N PHE A 235 6.30 1.59 12.49
CA PHE A 235 5.76 2.84 13.02
C PHE A 235 6.65 4.04 12.65
N GLU A 236 7.96 3.93 12.84
CA GLU A 236 8.94 4.98 12.48
C GLU A 236 8.95 5.24 10.97
N VAL A 237 8.89 4.16 10.16
CA VAL A 237 8.76 4.25 8.70
C VAL A 237 7.47 4.98 8.31
N THR A 238 6.35 4.62 8.92
CA THR A 238 5.05 5.26 8.65
C THR A 238 5.08 6.75 8.99
N SER A 239 5.66 7.10 10.13
CA SER A 239 5.78 8.49 10.59
C SER A 239 6.63 9.30 9.62
N SER A 240 7.80 8.78 9.23
CA SER A 240 8.70 9.44 8.28
C SER A 240 8.06 9.65 6.89
N ILE A 241 7.34 8.64 6.37
CA ILE A 241 6.61 8.79 5.08
C ILE A 241 5.50 9.84 5.22
N SER A 242 4.77 9.83 6.33
CA SER A 242 3.68 10.79 6.57
C SER A 242 4.20 12.23 6.69
N GLU A 243 5.37 12.43 7.30
CA GLU A 243 6.06 13.72 7.37
C GLU A 243 6.49 14.21 5.98
N ARG A 244 7.09 13.34 5.16
CA ARG A 244 7.43 13.61 3.76
C ARG A 244 6.22 14.09 2.97
N ILE A 245 5.08 13.39 3.09
CA ILE A 245 3.83 13.77 2.43
C ILE A 245 3.28 15.10 2.97
N THR A 246 3.32 15.31 4.29
CA THR A 246 2.85 16.55 4.92
C THR A 246 3.69 17.74 4.47
N SER A 247 5.00 17.56 4.26
CA SER A 247 5.93 18.60 3.83
C SER A 247 5.52 19.26 2.50
N ILE A 248 4.84 18.54 1.61
CA ILE A 248 4.27 19.08 0.36
C ILE A 248 3.44 20.34 0.64
N PHE A 249 2.70 20.31 1.75
CA PHE A 249 1.75 21.34 2.13
C PHE A 249 2.33 22.39 3.05
N LEU A 250 3.56 22.23 3.57
CA LEU A 250 4.18 23.13 4.53
C LEU A 250 5.15 24.09 3.84
N ARG A 251 5.40 25.23 4.49
CA ARG A 251 6.47 26.14 4.05
C ARG A 251 7.81 25.55 4.48
N ASN A 252 8.76 25.50 3.56
CA ASN A 252 10.14 25.18 3.84
C ASN A 252 10.89 26.37 4.45
N GLU A 253 12.20 26.23 4.67
CA GLU A 253 13.06 27.27 5.24
C GLU A 253 13.09 28.57 4.40
N ALA A 254 12.90 28.46 3.08
CA ALA A 254 12.79 29.59 2.17
C ALA A 254 11.39 30.24 2.17
N GLY A 255 10.45 29.72 2.98
CA GLY A 255 9.07 30.20 3.05
C GLY A 255 8.16 29.70 1.92
N HIS A 256 8.64 28.79 1.06
CA HIS A 256 7.92 28.28 -0.10
C HIS A 256 7.27 26.92 0.20
N ARG A 257 6.12 26.64 -0.42
CA ARG A 257 5.46 25.32 -0.35
C ARG A 257 5.76 24.51 -1.61
N PRO A 258 6.18 23.24 -1.50
CA PRO A 258 6.38 22.38 -2.66
C PRO A 258 5.16 22.33 -3.58
N LEU A 259 3.95 22.26 -3.03
CA LEU A 259 2.70 22.12 -3.80
C LEU A 259 2.48 23.21 -4.87
N TYR A 260 3.02 24.42 -4.70
CA TYR A 260 2.85 25.49 -5.69
C TYR A 260 3.95 25.48 -6.77
N GLY A 261 4.97 24.63 -6.61
CA GLY A 261 6.11 24.54 -7.52
C GLY A 261 6.73 25.91 -7.79
N GLY A 262 6.94 26.23 -9.06
CA GLY A 262 7.46 27.51 -9.52
C GLY A 262 6.42 28.64 -9.64
N THR A 263 5.19 28.46 -9.13
CA THR A 263 4.12 29.47 -9.30
C THR A 263 4.24 30.59 -8.27
N GLU A 264 5.09 31.57 -8.58
CA GLU A 264 5.50 32.66 -7.67
C GLU A 264 4.32 33.36 -6.96
N LYS A 265 3.23 33.62 -7.67
CA LYS A 265 2.04 34.28 -7.10
C LYS A 265 1.48 33.54 -5.88
N PHE A 266 1.46 32.21 -5.90
CA PHE A 266 0.99 31.42 -4.76
C PHE A 266 2.07 31.20 -3.70
N GLN A 267 3.33 31.49 -3.99
CA GLN A 267 4.40 31.41 -2.99
C GLN A 267 4.46 32.68 -2.13
N THR A 268 4.44 33.85 -2.75
CA THR A 268 4.85 35.10 -2.08
C THR A 268 3.74 36.13 -1.86
N ASP A 269 2.66 36.11 -2.65
CA ASP A 269 1.58 37.10 -2.52
C ASP A 269 0.82 36.93 -1.19
N PRO A 270 0.72 37.97 -0.34
CA PRO A 270 0.11 37.89 0.98
C PRO A 270 -1.38 37.52 0.97
N TYR A 271 -2.07 37.70 -0.16
CA TYR A 271 -3.49 37.36 -0.32
C TYR A 271 -3.72 35.94 -0.83
N TRP A 272 -2.72 35.31 -1.47
CA TRP A 272 -2.87 34.02 -2.13
C TRP A 272 -2.08 32.89 -1.47
N ARG A 273 -0.96 33.19 -0.81
CA ARG A 273 -0.01 32.20 -0.28
C ARG A 273 -0.51 31.25 0.81
N ASP A 274 -1.67 31.56 1.39
CA ASP A 274 -2.32 30.76 2.43
C ASP A 274 -3.64 30.12 1.94
N LEU A 275 -4.00 30.34 0.66
CA LEU A 275 -5.14 29.68 0.01
C LEU A 275 -4.69 28.34 -0.60
N ILE A 276 -4.55 27.33 0.26
CA ILE A 276 -4.03 26.01 -0.11
C ILE A 276 -4.93 25.33 -1.14
N LEU A 277 -4.32 24.89 -2.24
CA LEU A 277 -4.98 24.17 -3.32
C LEU A 277 -4.81 22.65 -3.15
N PHE A 278 -5.80 21.90 -3.64
CA PHE A 278 -5.83 20.45 -3.58
C PHE A 278 -5.69 19.91 -5.00
N TYR A 279 -4.46 19.57 -5.38
CA TYR A 279 -4.15 19.09 -6.73
C TYR A 279 -4.53 17.62 -6.94
N GLU A 280 -4.64 17.19 -8.19
CA GLU A 280 -4.96 15.82 -8.59
C GLU A 280 -3.90 14.84 -8.09
N TYR A 281 -2.63 15.19 -8.29
CA TYR A 281 -1.46 14.46 -7.84
C TYR A 281 -0.28 15.43 -7.67
N PHE A 282 0.83 14.92 -7.15
CA PHE A 282 2.03 15.72 -6.89
C PHE A 282 3.22 15.16 -7.63
N ASN A 283 4.09 16.04 -8.10
CA ASN A 283 5.28 15.65 -8.81
C ASN A 283 6.19 14.78 -7.93
N GLY A 284 6.59 13.62 -8.43
CA GLY A 284 7.36 12.62 -7.68
C GLY A 284 8.76 13.06 -7.23
N ASP A 285 9.30 14.15 -7.79
CA ASP A 285 10.66 14.61 -7.52
C ASP A 285 10.72 15.95 -6.79
N ASN A 286 9.69 16.80 -6.90
CA ASN A 286 9.69 18.13 -6.28
C ASN A 286 8.41 18.51 -5.53
N GLY A 287 7.40 17.61 -5.48
CA GLY A 287 6.17 17.83 -4.72
C GLY A 287 5.22 18.88 -5.31
N ALA A 288 5.51 19.44 -6.50
CA ALA A 288 4.62 20.39 -7.17
C ALA A 288 3.26 19.76 -7.48
N GLY A 289 2.17 20.49 -7.21
CA GLY A 289 0.83 20.05 -7.56
C GLY A 289 0.61 20.07 -9.07
N VAL A 290 0.01 19.00 -9.60
CA VAL A 290 -0.22 18.78 -11.03
C VAL A 290 -1.67 18.32 -11.26
N GLY A 291 -2.19 18.56 -12.47
CA GLY A 291 -3.56 18.24 -12.84
C GLY A 291 -4.58 19.24 -12.26
N ALA A 292 -5.80 18.79 -12.03
CA ALA A 292 -6.87 19.64 -11.51
C ALA A 292 -6.56 20.18 -10.10
N SER A 293 -6.69 21.49 -9.89
CA SER A 293 -6.30 22.20 -8.64
C SER A 293 -7.34 22.21 -7.51
N HIS A 294 -8.51 21.59 -7.73
CA HIS A 294 -9.64 21.54 -6.77
C HIS A 294 -10.14 20.10 -6.52
N GLN A 295 -9.22 19.15 -6.41
CA GLN A 295 -9.47 17.74 -6.06
C GLN A 295 -9.60 17.55 -4.54
N THR A 296 -10.43 18.37 -3.89
CA THR A 296 -10.67 18.35 -2.43
C THR A 296 -11.20 17.00 -1.94
N GLY A 297 -11.77 16.18 -2.83
CA GLY A 297 -12.21 14.82 -2.51
C GLY A 297 -11.04 13.94 -2.05
N TRP A 298 -10.15 13.57 -2.96
CA TRP A 298 -9.15 12.55 -2.65
C TRP A 298 -7.84 13.13 -2.11
N THR A 299 -7.52 14.40 -2.39
CA THR A 299 -6.32 15.06 -1.83
C THR A 299 -6.59 15.60 -0.43
N GLY A 300 -7.87 15.82 -0.09
CA GLY A 300 -8.32 16.12 1.27
C GLY A 300 -7.94 15.04 2.30
N CYS A 301 -7.61 13.82 1.86
CA CYS A 301 -7.04 12.76 2.70
C CYS A 301 -5.81 13.19 3.50
N ILE A 302 -5.07 14.22 3.05
CA ILE A 302 -3.95 14.80 3.80
C ILE A 302 -4.32 15.19 5.24
N ALA A 303 -5.55 15.67 5.47
CA ALA A 303 -6.01 16.04 6.80
C ALA A 303 -5.99 14.83 7.76
N ARG A 304 -6.28 13.62 7.25
CA ARG A 304 -6.21 12.38 8.04
C ARG A 304 -4.77 11.94 8.29
N ILE A 305 -3.86 12.16 7.35
CA ILE A 305 -2.43 11.88 7.53
C ILE A 305 -1.85 12.79 8.62
N ILE A 306 -2.14 14.09 8.57
CA ILE A 306 -1.71 15.05 9.60
C ILE A 306 -2.29 14.70 10.96
N GLN A 307 -3.59 14.35 11.02
CA GLN A 307 -4.22 13.91 12.26
C GLN A 307 -3.56 12.64 12.82
N ALA A 308 -3.28 11.67 11.96
CA ALA A 308 -2.63 10.40 12.34
C ALA A 308 -1.24 10.66 12.95
N LEU A 309 -0.42 11.52 12.32
CA LEU A 309 0.88 11.93 12.82
C LEU A 309 0.83 12.55 14.22
N GLY A 310 -0.15 13.43 14.47
CA GLY A 310 -0.28 14.10 15.77
C GLY A 310 -0.92 13.24 16.87
N TYR A 311 -1.65 12.18 16.51
CA TYR A 311 -2.45 11.39 17.45
C TYR A 311 -1.85 10.03 17.78
N PHE A 312 -1.30 9.34 16.78
CA PHE A 312 -0.80 7.99 16.99
C PHE A 312 0.60 8.01 17.61
N THR A 313 0.74 7.21 18.66
CA THR A 313 2.03 6.78 19.23
C THR A 313 2.16 5.27 19.00
N PRO A 314 3.36 4.69 19.16
CA PRO A 314 3.53 3.24 19.19
C PRO A 314 2.49 2.58 20.10
N GLU A 315 2.33 3.10 21.32
CA GLU A 315 1.37 2.61 22.30
C GLU A 315 -0.09 2.73 21.82
N THR A 316 -0.48 3.86 21.23
CA THR A 316 -1.85 4.04 20.71
C THR A 316 -2.18 3.03 19.61
N VAL A 317 -1.25 2.76 18.68
CA VAL A 317 -1.46 1.78 17.61
C VAL A 317 -1.52 0.36 18.21
N MET A 318 -0.62 0.05 19.14
CA MET A 318 -0.65 -1.23 19.85
C MET A 318 -1.92 -1.40 20.68
N ASN A 319 -2.51 -0.33 21.21
CA ASN A 319 -3.79 -0.35 21.94
C ASN A 319 -5.02 -0.38 21.02
N THR A 320 -4.88 -0.21 19.70
CA THR A 320 -6.02 -0.20 18.77
C THR A 320 -6.56 -1.63 18.57
N ILE A 321 -7.75 -1.94 19.09
CA ILE A 321 -8.38 -3.26 18.96
C ILE A 321 -9.42 -3.21 17.84
N THR A 322 -9.24 -3.95 16.75
CA THR A 322 -10.32 -4.17 15.77
C THR A 322 -10.31 -5.61 15.29
N PRO A 323 -11.44 -6.32 15.19
CA PRO A 323 -12.81 -5.84 14.99
C PRO A 323 -13.73 -5.99 16.23
N GLY A 324 -14.42 -4.98 16.72
CA GLY A 324 -14.22 -3.54 16.66
C GLY A 324 -14.41 -3.08 18.10
N GLU A 325 -13.32 -2.76 18.81
CA GLU A 325 -13.34 -2.57 20.27
C GLU A 325 -14.18 -3.66 20.98
N LEU A 326 -13.74 -4.94 20.96
CA LEU A 326 -14.52 -6.13 21.37
C LEU A 326 -15.33 -6.01 22.70
N GLU A 327 -15.01 -5.06 23.58
CA GLU A 327 -15.90 -4.45 24.56
C GLU A 327 -15.50 -2.96 24.79
N LYS A 328 -16.27 -1.97 24.32
CA LYS A 328 -16.39 -0.68 25.06
C LYS A 328 -17.28 -0.83 26.30
N TYR A 329 -17.82 -2.02 26.55
CA TYR A 329 -18.80 -2.35 27.60
C TYR A 329 -18.70 -3.82 28.06
N ARG A 330 -17.84 -4.12 29.03
CA ARG A 330 -18.22 -4.79 30.29
C ARG A 330 -17.34 -4.26 31.42
N VAL A 331 -17.97 -3.56 32.35
CA VAL A 331 -17.51 -3.52 33.75
C VAL A 331 -18.05 -4.79 34.41
#